data_AF-A0A0B6YQD7-F1
#
_entry.id   AF-A0A0B6YQD7-F1
#
_cell.length_a   1.000
_cell.length_b   1.000
_cell.length_c   1.000
_cell.angle_alpha   90.00
_cell.angle_beta   90.00
_cell.angle_gamma   90.00
#
_symmetry.space_group_name_H-M   'P 1'
#
loop_
_entity.id
_entity.type
_entity.pdbx_description
1 polymer ?
#
loop_
_entity_poly.entity_id
_entity_poly.type
_entity_poly.pdbx_seq_one_letter_code
_entity_poly.pdbx_strand_id
1 'polypeptide(L)'
;IFQGTLTNETRCLNCETVSSKDEDFIDLSVDVEQNTSITHCLRGFSNTETLCSEHKYYCEVCCSKQEAQKRMRVKKLPQILALHLKRFKYMEHLNRYIKVSYRVVFPLELRLFNTSDDAFNPER
;
A
#
# COMPACT_ATOMS: atom_id res chain seq x y z
N ILE A 1 -16.75 -1.78 12.54
CA ILE A 1 -17.16 -0.59 11.74
C ILE A 1 -15.99 -0.09 10.89
N PHE A 2 -14.87 0.33 11.52
CA PHE A 2 -13.71 0.87 10.81
C PHE A 2 -12.62 -0.15 10.42
N GLN A 3 -12.66 -1.37 10.97
CA GLN A 3 -11.63 -2.38 10.68
C GLN A 3 -11.81 -2.98 9.29
N GLY A 4 -10.75 -2.94 8.48
CA GLY A 4 -10.56 -3.72 7.27
C GLY A 4 -9.35 -4.65 7.40
N THR A 5 -9.07 -5.41 6.35
CA THR A 5 -7.91 -6.33 6.29
C THR A 5 -7.16 -6.11 4.98
N LEU A 6 -5.84 -5.97 5.07
CA LEU A 6 -4.91 -5.95 3.95
C LEU A 6 -4.21 -7.31 3.86
N THR A 7 -3.82 -7.69 2.64
CA THR A 7 -2.91 -8.81 2.40
C THR A 7 -1.61 -8.26 1.82
N ASN A 8 -0.51 -8.54 2.50
CA ASN A 8 0.84 -8.27 2.04
C ASN A 8 1.35 -9.49 1.28
N GLU A 9 1.50 -9.37 -0.04
CA GLU A 9 2.04 -10.44 -0.89
C GLU A 9 3.52 -10.15 -1.19
N THR A 10 4.39 -11.15 -1.03
CA THR A 10 5.81 -11.06 -1.37
C THR A 10 6.20 -12.21 -2.29
N ARG A 11 6.59 -11.92 -3.53
CA ARG A 11 7.07 -12.88 -4.54
C ARG A 11 8.59 -12.84 -4.60
N CYS A 12 9.25 -13.94 -4.30
CA CYS A 12 10.69 -14.10 -4.52
C CYS A 12 10.99 -14.08 -6.03
N LEU A 13 11.97 -13.29 -6.47
CA LEU A 13 12.35 -13.21 -7.90
C LEU A 13 13.29 -14.33 -8.34
N ASN A 14 13.82 -15.13 -7.41
CA ASN A 14 14.70 -16.26 -7.73
C ASN A 14 13.94 -17.58 -7.89
N CYS A 15 13.04 -17.91 -6.95
CA CYS A 15 12.28 -19.17 -6.97
C CYS A 15 10.78 -19.00 -7.24
N GLU A 16 10.32 -17.75 -7.45
CA GLU A 16 8.92 -17.39 -7.71
C GLU A 16 7.91 -17.73 -6.61
N THR A 17 8.35 -18.27 -5.47
CA THR A 17 7.48 -18.54 -4.32
C THR A 17 6.85 -17.25 -3.83
N VAL A 18 5.52 -17.28 -3.65
CA VAL A 18 4.73 -16.17 -3.12
C VAL A 18 4.36 -16.48 -1.67
N SER A 19 4.74 -15.60 -0.76
CA SER A 19 4.22 -15.58 0.62
C SER A 19 3.17 -14.50 0.76
N SER A 20 2.17 -14.73 1.62
CA SER A 20 1.10 -13.77 1.90
C SER A 20 0.87 -13.66 3.39
N LYS A 21 0.67 -12.44 3.88
CA LYS A 21 0.38 -12.18 5.29
C LYS A 21 -0.77 -11.18 5.42
N ASP A 22 -1.80 -11.56 6.15
CA ASP A 22 -2.95 -10.70 6.41
C ASP A 22 -2.71 -9.82 7.63
N GLU A 23 -3.07 -8.54 7.53
CA GLU A 23 -2.94 -7.54 8.58
C GLU A 23 -4.19 -6.66 8.64
N ASP A 24 -4.72 -6.47 9.84
CA ASP A 24 -5.88 -5.59 10.05
C ASP A 24 -5.45 -4.11 10.04
N PHE A 25 -6.35 -3.24 9.54
CA PHE A 25 -6.15 -1.79 9.53
C PHE A 25 -7.42 -1.04 9.97
N ILE A 26 -7.24 0.19 10.46
CA ILE A 26 -8.33 1.11 10.84
C ILE A 26 -8.40 2.31 9.87
N ASP A 27 -7.25 2.72 9.33
CA ASP A 27 -7.13 3.73 8.28
C ASP A 27 -6.12 3.31 7.21
N LEU A 28 -6.25 3.88 6.01
CA LEU A 28 -5.21 3.80 4.98
C LEU A 28 -4.48 5.14 4.91
N SER A 29 -3.20 5.10 5.23
CA SER A 29 -2.31 6.26 5.14
C SER A 29 -1.66 6.33 3.76
N VAL A 30 -2.12 7.25 2.91
CA VAL A 30 -1.69 7.38 1.51
C VAL A 30 -0.78 8.57 1.30
N ASP A 31 0.20 8.37 0.42
CA ASP A 31 1.14 9.42 0.02
C ASP A 31 0.48 10.42 -0.92
N VAL A 32 0.80 11.71 -0.69
CA VAL A 32 0.29 12.83 -1.48
C VAL A 32 1.38 13.35 -2.42
N GLU A 33 1.00 13.52 -3.67
CA GLU A 33 1.81 14.06 -4.76
C GLU A 33 1.12 15.27 -5.42
N GLN A 34 1.87 16.01 -6.23
CA GLN A 34 1.35 17.20 -6.89
C GLN A 34 0.37 16.82 -8.01
N ASN A 35 -0.74 17.56 -8.15
CA ASN A 35 -1.76 17.37 -9.18
C ASN A 35 -2.38 15.96 -9.23
N THR A 36 -2.61 15.35 -8.07
CA THR A 36 -3.09 13.97 -7.95
C THR A 36 -4.55 13.86 -7.50
N SER A 37 -5.10 12.65 -7.56
CA SER A 37 -6.43 12.30 -7.03
C SER A 37 -6.32 11.23 -5.95
N ILE A 38 -7.34 11.08 -5.11
CA ILE A 38 -7.40 9.99 -4.12
C ILE A 38 -7.27 8.63 -4.77
N THR A 39 -7.90 8.42 -5.93
CA THR A 39 -7.77 7.19 -6.70
C THR A 39 -6.33 6.91 -7.09
N HIS A 40 -5.57 7.94 -7.50
CA HIS A 40 -4.16 7.79 -7.81
C HIS A 40 -3.32 7.48 -6.56
N CYS A 41 -3.56 8.18 -5.45
CA CYS A 41 -2.90 7.91 -4.16
C CYS A 41 -3.10 6.45 -3.71
N LEU A 42 -4.32 5.92 -3.84
CA LEU A 42 -4.66 4.53 -3.48
C LEU A 42 -4.04 3.51 -4.43
N ARG A 43 -3.88 3.84 -5.72
CA ARG A 43 -3.09 3.00 -6.63
C ARG A 43 -1.63 2.95 -6.19
N GLY A 44 -1.06 4.11 -5.84
CA GLY A 44 0.29 4.21 -5.29
C GLY A 44 0.50 3.36 -4.03
N PHE A 45 -0.49 3.35 -3.13
CA PHE A 45 -0.48 2.51 -1.92
C PHE A 45 -0.36 1.00 -2.23
N SER A 46 -0.99 0.54 -3.31
CA SER A 46 -0.98 -0.86 -3.74
C SER A 46 0.05 -1.17 -4.83
N ASN A 47 0.93 -0.22 -5.17
CA ASN A 47 1.96 -0.47 -6.17
C ASN A 47 2.92 -1.57 -5.68
N THR A 48 3.46 -2.31 -6.64
CA THR A 48 4.50 -3.29 -6.37
C THR A 48 5.81 -2.55 -6.10
N GLU A 49 6.40 -2.80 -4.93
CA GLU A 49 7.75 -2.39 -4.57
C GLU A 49 8.73 -3.54 -4.82
N THR A 50 9.92 -3.23 -5.33
CA THR A 50 11.00 -4.21 -5.47
C THR A 50 11.96 -4.08 -4.29
N LEU A 51 12.11 -5.17 -3.56
CA LEU A 51 13.06 -5.34 -2.46
C LEU A 51 14.40 -5.79 -3.03
N CYS A 52 15.37 -4.88 -3.13
CA CYS A 52 16.69 -5.13 -3.69
C CYS A 52 17.82 -4.55 -2.83
N SER A 53 19.07 -4.78 -3.25
CA SER A 53 20.28 -4.28 -2.58
C SER A 53 20.30 -4.64 -1.07
N GLU A 54 20.38 -3.64 -0.18
CA GLU A 54 20.41 -3.84 1.28
C GLU A 54 19.06 -4.34 1.85
N HIS A 55 17.96 -4.16 1.11
CA HIS A 55 16.60 -4.44 1.56
C HIS A 55 16.06 -5.79 1.05
N LYS A 56 16.95 -6.70 0.64
CA LYS A 56 16.57 -8.04 0.14
C LYS A 56 15.74 -8.84 1.16
N TYR A 57 14.74 -9.54 0.65
CA TYR A 57 13.85 -10.44 1.41
C TYR A 57 14.54 -11.77 1.70
N TYR A 58 14.42 -12.29 2.93
CA TYR A 58 14.90 -13.64 3.23
C TYR A 58 13.85 -14.66 2.79
N CYS A 59 14.19 -15.44 1.76
CA CYS A 59 13.32 -16.48 1.24
C CYS A 59 13.60 -17.80 1.95
N GLU A 60 12.60 -18.37 2.62
CA GLU A 60 12.70 -19.65 3.32
C GLU A 60 12.97 -20.83 2.37
N VAL A 61 12.46 -20.78 1.13
CA VAL A 61 12.68 -21.82 0.11
C VAL A 61 14.10 -21.77 -0.45
N CYS A 62 14.66 -20.57 -0.66
CA CYS A 62 16.05 -20.41 -1.11
C CYS A 62 17.07 -20.42 0.04
N CYS A 63 16.60 -20.45 1.29
CA CYS A 63 17.41 -20.32 2.51
C CYS A 63 18.40 -19.13 2.49
N SER A 64 18.06 -18.03 1.81
CA SER A 64 18.98 -16.91 1.55
C SER A 64 18.24 -15.60 1.24
N LYS A 65 18.97 -14.47 1.29
CA LYS A 65 18.45 -13.16 0.90
C LYS A 65 18.34 -13.04 -0.62
N GLN A 66 17.12 -12.82 -1.11
CA GLN A 66 16.79 -12.72 -2.52
C GLN A 66 16.11 -11.38 -2.83
N GLU A 67 16.19 -10.98 -4.09
CA GLU A 67 15.34 -9.91 -4.57
C GLU A 67 13.88 -10.40 -4.61
N ALA A 68 12.95 -9.52 -4.27
CA ALA A 68 11.54 -9.86 -4.20
C ALA A 68 10.67 -8.69 -4.65
N GLN A 69 9.47 -9.00 -5.10
CA GLN A 69 8.42 -8.02 -5.34
C GLN A 69 7.40 -8.11 -4.22
N LYS A 70 7.13 -6.99 -3.55
CA LYS A 70 6.13 -6.90 -2.48
C LYS A 70 5.00 -5.97 -2.89
N ARG A 71 3.76 -6.30 -2.55
CA ARG A 71 2.59 -5.46 -2.80
C ARG A 71 1.55 -5.63 -1.70
N MET A 72 0.79 -4.56 -1.47
CA MET A 72 -0.32 -4.54 -0.51
C MET A 72 -1.65 -4.51 -1.27
N ARG A 73 -2.58 -5.38 -0.88
CA ARG A 73 -3.92 -5.48 -1.47
C ARG A 73 -4.98 -5.43 -0.39
N VAL A 74 -6.17 -4.94 -0.72
CA VAL A 74 -7.29 -4.92 0.22
C VAL A 74 -8.03 -6.25 0.15
N LYS A 75 -8.04 -7.01 1.25
CA LYS A 75 -8.76 -8.29 1.34
C LYS A 75 -10.18 -8.12 1.87
N LYS A 76 -10.35 -7.21 2.83
CA LYS A 76 -11.67 -6.88 3.40
C LYS A 76 -11.80 -5.39 3.59
N LEU A 77 -12.84 -4.81 2.99
CA LEU A 77 -13.17 -3.40 3.19
C LEU A 77 -13.92 -3.18 4.49
N PRO A 78 -13.61 -2.10 5.23
CA PRO A 78 -14.42 -1.67 6.37
C PRO A 78 -15.74 -1.06 5.89
N GLN A 79 -16.72 -0.96 6.79
CA GLN A 79 -17.96 -0.23 6.51
C GLN A 79 -17.72 1.27 6.37
N ILE A 80 -16.75 1.80 7.14
CA ILE A 80 -16.30 3.18 7.04
C ILE A 80 -14.79 3.16 6.80
N LEU A 81 -14.36 3.62 5.63
CA LEU A 81 -12.95 3.73 5.28
C LEU A 81 -12.41 5.11 5.67
N ALA A 82 -11.49 5.14 6.64
CA ALA A 82 -10.73 6.33 6.95
C ALA A 82 -9.49 6.42 6.04
N LEU A 83 -9.34 7.55 5.33
CA LEU A 83 -8.16 7.83 4.50
C LEU A 83 -7.34 8.94 5.15
N HIS A 84 -6.13 8.62 5.59
CA HIS A 84 -5.18 9.59 6.10
C HIS A 84 -4.27 10.06 4.96
N LEU A 85 -4.36 11.35 4.62
CA LEU A 85 -3.46 11.97 3.65
C LEU A 85 -2.16 12.36 4.34
N LYS A 86 -1.04 11.72 4.00
CA LYS A 86 0.29 12.03 4.54
C LYS A 86 0.79 13.38 4.03
N ARG A 87 0.24 14.46 4.58
CA ARG A 87 0.57 15.84 4.23
C ARG A 87 1.76 16.39 5.00
N PHE A 88 2.27 15.70 6.00
CA PHE A 88 3.47 16.13 6.73
C PHE A 88 4.63 15.26 6.29
N LYS A 89 5.55 15.84 5.52
CA LYS A 89 6.75 15.15 5.02
C LYS A 89 7.99 15.78 5.63
N TYR A 90 8.96 14.94 5.98
CA TYR A 90 10.27 15.41 6.40
C TYR A 90 11.07 15.85 5.17
N MET A 91 11.57 17.08 5.17
CA MET A 91 12.45 17.58 4.11
C MET A 91 13.88 17.61 4.64
N GLU A 92 14.70 16.65 4.18
CA GLU A 92 16.10 16.49 4.61
C GLU A 92 16.91 17.77 4.41
N HIS A 93 16.80 18.41 3.24
CA HIS A 93 17.51 19.65 2.93
C HIS A 93 17.12 20.85 3.82
N LEU A 94 15.98 20.81 4.50
CA LEU A 94 15.52 21.84 5.45
C LEU A 94 15.59 21.38 6.90
N ASN A 95 15.97 20.12 7.14
CA ASN A 95 16.01 19.44 8.44
C ASN A 95 14.74 19.64 9.28
N ARG A 96 13.56 19.60 8.65
CA ARG A 96 12.27 19.83 9.33
C ARG A 96 11.10 19.16 8.64
N TYR A 97 10.00 18.98 9.37
CA TYR A 97 8.71 18.61 8.78
C TYR A 97 8.04 19.82 8.13
N ILE A 98 7.48 19.61 6.95
CA ILE A 98 6.70 20.62 6.23
C ILE A 98 5.32 20.09 5.86
N LYS A 99 4.33 20.98 5.81
CA LYS A 99 2.99 20.67 5.32
C LYS A 99 2.94 20.77 3.79
N VAL A 100 2.64 19.65 3.16
CA VAL A 100 2.36 19.48 1.74
C VAL A 100 0.92 19.95 1.46
N SER A 101 0.82 21.16 0.90
CA SER A 101 -0.46 21.80 0.55
C SER A 101 -0.93 21.51 -0.87
N TYR A 102 -0.48 20.41 -1.49
CA TYR A 102 -0.92 20.01 -2.83
C TYR A 102 -2.43 19.76 -2.86
N ARG A 103 -3.06 20.18 -3.97
CA ARG A 103 -4.46 19.86 -4.26
C ARG A 103 -4.57 18.36 -4.52
N VAL A 104 -5.51 17.72 -3.83
CA VAL A 104 -5.87 16.32 -4.04
C VAL A 104 -7.34 16.28 -4.40
N VAL A 105 -7.66 15.83 -5.60
CA VAL A 105 -9.06 15.72 -6.06
C VAL A 105 -9.66 14.41 -5.54
N PHE A 106 -10.88 14.47 -5.02
CA PHE A 106 -11.63 13.29 -4.59
C PHE A 106 -13.04 13.31 -5.17
N PRO A 107 -13.53 12.18 -5.70
CA PRO A 107 -14.90 12.08 -6.19
C PRO A 107 -15.89 11.95 -5.02
N LEU A 108 -17.17 12.22 -5.29
CA LEU A 108 -18.26 11.88 -4.35
C LEU A 108 -18.37 10.37 -4.17
N GLU A 109 -18.20 9.62 -5.26
CA GLU A 109 -18.19 8.16 -5.29
C GLU A 109 -16.79 7.65 -5.62
N LEU A 110 -16.18 6.92 -4.70
CA LEU A 110 -14.86 6.33 -4.86
C LEU A 110 -14.98 4.83 -5.13
N ARG A 111 -14.54 4.40 -6.31
CA ARG A 111 -14.31 2.99 -6.58
C ARG A 111 -12.93 2.58 -6.11
N LEU A 112 -12.85 1.51 -5.34
CA LEU A 112 -11.59 0.93 -4.89
C LEU A 112 -11.17 -0.14 -5.90
N PHE A 113 -9.89 -0.09 -6.25
CA PHE A 113 -9.24 -1.03 -7.15
C PHE A 113 -8.12 -1.68 -6.34
N ASN A 114 -7.74 -2.92 -6.68
CA ASN A 114 -6.70 -3.71 -5.97
C ASN A 114 -7.20 -4.50 -4.75
N THR A 115 -8.35 -5.16 -4.90
CA THR A 115 -8.78 -6.21 -3.97
C THR A 115 -7.92 -7.46 -4.14
N SER A 116 -7.73 -8.25 -3.08
CA SER A 116 -7.11 -9.57 -3.20
C SER A 116 -8.03 -10.52 -3.99
N ASP A 117 -7.45 -11.57 -4.59
CA ASP A 117 -8.21 -12.52 -5.43
C ASP A 117 -9.25 -13.31 -4.61
N ASP A 118 -9.08 -13.36 -3.29
CA ASP A 118 -9.97 -13.97 -2.29
C ASP A 118 -10.80 -12.95 -1.50
N ALA A 119 -10.91 -11.70 -1.97
CA ALA A 119 -11.60 -10.64 -1.24
C ALA A 119 -13.08 -10.93 -1.01
N PHE A 120 -13.55 -10.72 0.23
CA PHE A 120 -14.97 -10.80 0.56
C PHE A 120 -15.70 -9.57 0.02
N ASN A 121 -16.51 -9.77 -1.02
CA ASN A 121 -17.31 -8.75 -1.71
C ASN A 121 -16.45 -7.74 -2.51
N PRO A 122 -15.85 -8.16 -3.64
CA PRO A 122 -14.89 -7.37 -4.41
C PRO A 122 -15.50 -6.18 -5.19
N GLU A 123 -16.84 -6.11 -5.31
CA GLU A 123 -17.53 -5.09 -6.11
C GLU A 123 -18.07 -3.91 -5.30
N ARG A 124 -17.71 -3.80 -4.01
CA ARG A 124 -18.25 -2.77 -3.12
C ARG A 124 -17.40 -1.49 -3.07
#